data_AF-A0A537EPZ2-F1
#
_entry.id   AF-A0A537EPZ2-F1
#
_cell.length_a   1.000
_cell.length_b   1.000
_cell.length_c   1.000
_cell.angle_alpha   90.00
_cell.angle_beta   90.00
_cell.angle_gamma   90.00
#
_symmetry.space_group_name_H-M   'P 1'
#
loop_
_entity.id
_entity.type
_entity.pdbx_description
1 polymer ?
#
loop_
_entity_poly.entity_id
_entity_poly.type
_entity_poly.pdbx_seq_one_letter_code
_entity_poly.pdbx_strand_id
1 'polypeptide(L)'
;YTRNGIRYDLICDIASSRGFSDYKRSLKPGGTCVLVGNRDKVILRLIYFLLFRRLLSGGRKFRFFIAKINQKDLNILGDLLETRKVRSIIDRRYSLDEIGEAMQYLGEGHARGKIVITVGSDMKNMPSRGRSQQ
;
A
#
# COMPACT_ATOMS: atom_id res chain seq x y z
N TYR A 1 6.97 7.67 12.33
CA TYR A 1 8.32 7.20 11.97
C TYR A 1 9.28 8.33 11.59
N THR A 2 8.86 9.50 11.10
CA THR A 2 9.81 10.52 10.61
C THR A 2 10.42 11.44 11.68
N ARG A 3 10.10 11.22 12.96
CA ARG A 3 10.56 12.02 14.11
C ARG A 3 11.15 11.17 15.25
N ASN A 4 11.39 9.88 15.01
CA ASN A 4 11.91 8.95 16.03
C ASN A 4 13.45 8.85 16.03
N GLY A 5 14.15 9.71 15.29
CA GLY A 5 15.62 9.69 15.16
C GLY A 5 16.18 8.58 14.27
N ILE A 6 15.37 7.59 13.86
CA ILE A 6 15.81 6.47 13.01
C ILE A 6 15.92 6.93 11.56
N ARG A 7 16.98 6.47 10.89
CA ARG A 7 17.19 6.70 9.45
C ARG A 7 17.20 5.41 8.65
N TYR A 8 16.52 5.43 7.52
CA TYR A 8 16.28 4.28 6.66
C TYR A 8 17.11 4.36 5.37
N ASP A 9 17.54 3.20 4.87
CA ASP A 9 18.14 3.04 3.54
C ASP A 9 17.09 3.09 2.43
N LEU A 10 15.87 2.62 2.73
CA LEU A 10 14.73 2.57 1.83
C LEU A 10 13.45 2.98 2.58
N ILE A 11 12.67 3.88 1.98
CA ILE A 11 11.30 4.18 2.39
C ILE A 11 10.38 3.86 1.22
N CYS A 12 9.39 3.01 1.42
CA CYS A 12 8.31 2.76 0.46
C CYS A 12 7.05 3.47 0.95
N ASP A 13 6.62 4.50 0.24
CA ASP A 13 5.51 5.36 0.65
C ASP A 13 4.34 5.23 -0.32
N ILE A 14 3.23 4.70 0.20
CA ILE A 14 1.99 4.43 -0.55
C ILE A 14 0.94 5.51 -0.26
N ALA A 15 0.91 6.03 0.97
CA ALA A 15 -0.08 7.01 1.41
C ALA A 15 0.25 8.44 0.96
N SER A 16 1.53 8.71 0.67
CA SER A 16 1.98 10.01 0.16
C SER A 16 1.58 11.22 1.01
N SER A 17 1.43 11.01 2.31
CA SER A 17 0.83 11.97 3.24
C SER A 17 1.84 12.96 3.86
N ARG A 18 3.13 12.91 3.48
CA ARG A 18 4.19 13.72 4.10
C ARG A 18 4.92 14.62 3.10
N GLY A 19 5.54 15.68 3.63
CA GLY A 19 6.37 16.61 2.86
C GLY A 19 7.80 16.07 2.61
N PHE A 20 8.51 16.65 1.64
CA PHE A 20 9.87 16.21 1.26
C PHE A 20 10.90 16.28 2.40
N SER A 21 10.79 17.28 3.27
CA SER A 21 11.68 17.45 4.44
C SER A 21 11.59 16.30 5.42
N ASP A 22 10.39 15.71 5.60
CA ASP A 22 10.18 14.57 6.48
C ASP A 22 10.93 13.32 5.97
N TYR A 23 10.88 13.05 4.67
CA TYR A 23 11.66 11.94 4.09
C TYR A 23 13.16 12.22 4.13
N LYS A 24 13.58 13.46 3.83
CA LYS A 24 15.00 13.84 3.88
C LYS A 24 15.59 13.59 5.27
N ARG A 25 14.87 13.98 6.33
CA ARG A 25 15.27 13.75 7.72
C ARG A 25 15.37 12.27 8.07
N SER A 26 14.47 11.46 7.53
CA SER A 26 14.33 10.04 7.85
C SER A 26 15.15 9.12 6.93
N LEU A 27 15.76 9.63 5.87
CA LEU A 27 16.64 8.86 4.99
C LEU A 27 18.10 9.06 5.37
N LYS A 28 18.86 7.97 5.32
CA LYS A 28 20.32 8.03 5.32
C LYS A 28 20.84 8.74 4.05
N PRO A 29 22.05 9.34 4.08
CA PRO A 29 22.72 9.76 2.85
C PRO A 29 22.75 8.60 1.83
N GLY A 30 22.45 8.87 0.56
CA GLY A 30 22.36 7.82 -0.48
C GLY A 30 21.09 6.96 -0.45
N GLY A 31 20.28 7.03 0.61
CA GLY A 31 19.03 6.29 0.76
C GLY A 31 17.98 6.65 -0.28
N THR A 32 17.03 5.75 -0.50
CA THR A 32 16.00 5.87 -1.54
C THR A 32 14.60 5.96 -0.94
N CYS A 33 13.79 6.92 -1.41
CA CYS A 33 12.34 6.92 -1.21
C CYS A 33 11.65 6.51 -2.51
N VAL A 34 10.84 5.47 -2.44
CA VAL A 34 9.97 5.00 -3.52
C VAL A 34 8.55 5.44 -3.21
N LEU A 35 8.01 6.31 -4.05
CA LEU A 35 6.64 6.81 -3.96
C LEU A 35 5.77 5.91 -4.85
N VAL A 36 4.89 5.13 -4.24
CA VAL A 36 4.07 4.09 -4.88
C VAL A 36 2.63 4.58 -5.02
N GLY A 37 2.26 4.96 -6.24
CA GLY A 37 0.91 5.42 -6.54
C GLY A 37 0.50 6.70 -5.79
N ASN A 38 -0.38 7.47 -6.41
CA ASN A 38 -1.16 8.51 -5.74
C ASN A 38 -2.33 8.81 -6.69
N ARG A 39 -3.50 9.20 -6.18
CA ARG A 39 -4.61 9.57 -7.09
C ARG A 39 -4.61 11.06 -7.40
N ASP A 40 -4.34 11.92 -6.41
CA ASP A 40 -4.76 13.32 -6.54
C ASP A 40 -3.61 14.34 -6.64
N LYS A 41 -2.37 13.94 -6.30
CA LYS A 41 -1.20 14.85 -6.27
C LYS A 41 0.05 14.30 -6.94
N VAL A 42 -0.06 13.19 -7.70
CA VAL A 42 1.07 12.56 -8.42
C VAL A 42 1.80 13.59 -9.27
N ILE A 43 1.06 14.29 -10.12
CA ILE A 43 1.61 15.18 -11.14
C ILE A 43 2.28 16.39 -10.49
N LEU A 44 1.62 17.07 -9.55
CA LEU A 44 2.21 18.21 -8.84
C LEU A 44 3.46 17.79 -8.04
N ARG A 45 3.43 16.63 -7.38
CA ARG A 45 4.59 16.10 -6.64
C ARG A 45 5.72 15.67 -7.56
N LEU A 46 5.41 15.15 -8.75
CA LEU A 46 6.38 14.85 -9.81
C LEU A 46 7.01 16.13 -10.36
N ILE A 47 6.21 17.14 -10.70
CA ILE A 47 6.71 18.44 -11.20
C ILE A 47 7.60 19.09 -10.16
N TYR A 48 7.15 19.17 -8.90
CA TYR A 48 7.94 19.70 -7.81
C TYR A 48 9.23 18.88 -7.59
N PHE A 49 9.15 17.55 -7.66
CA PHE A 49 10.33 16.71 -7.59
C PHE A 49 11.30 16.95 -8.74
N LEU A 50 10.83 17.07 -9.98
CA LEU A 50 11.66 17.29 -11.16
C LEU A 50 12.36 18.65 -11.11
N LEU A 51 11.62 19.71 -10.77
CA LEU A 51 12.13 21.08 -10.67
C LEU A 51 13.15 21.24 -9.54
N PHE A 52 12.86 20.68 -8.35
CA PHE A 52 13.66 20.93 -7.15
C PHE A 52 14.54 19.73 -6.74
N ARG A 53 14.70 18.71 -7.60
CA ARG A 53 15.45 17.47 -7.32
C ARG A 53 16.85 17.74 -6.76
N ARG A 54 17.58 18.66 -7.39
CA ARG A 54 18.98 18.97 -7.04
C ARG A 54 19.08 19.64 -5.67
N LEU A 55 18.16 20.53 -5.33
CA LEU A 55 18.18 21.27 -4.06
C LEU A 55 17.61 20.43 -2.90
N LEU A 56 16.57 19.64 -3.15
CA LEU A 56 15.85 18.93 -2.10
C LEU A 56 16.44 17.57 -1.74
N SER A 57 17.09 16.90 -2.70
CA SER A 57 17.60 15.53 -2.48
C SER A 57 18.69 15.46 -1.42
N GLY A 58 19.61 16.44 -1.37
CA GLY A 58 20.77 16.40 -0.47
C GLY A 58 21.49 15.04 -0.49
N GLY A 59 21.71 14.50 -1.70
CA GLY A 59 22.34 13.17 -1.90
C GLY A 59 21.41 11.96 -1.76
N ARG A 60 20.10 12.14 -1.56
CA ARG A 60 19.11 11.04 -1.49
C ARG A 60 18.39 10.83 -2.80
N LYS A 61 17.95 9.60 -3.05
CA LYS A 61 17.23 9.24 -4.27
C LYS A 61 15.73 9.26 -3.98
N PHE A 62 14.94 9.86 -4.86
CA PHE A 62 13.50 9.60 -4.88
C PHE A 62 13.14 9.02 -6.24
N ARG A 63 12.21 8.07 -6.22
CA ARG A 63 11.72 7.32 -7.37
C ARG A 63 10.20 7.25 -7.29
N PHE A 64 9.54 7.46 -8.41
CA PHE A 64 8.13 7.14 -8.53
C PHE A 64 8.00 5.74 -9.09
N PHE A 65 7.12 4.95 -8.49
CA PHE A 65 6.82 3.61 -8.94
C PHE A 65 5.35 3.52 -9.29
N ILE A 66 5.08 3.23 -10.56
CA ILE A 66 3.77 2.86 -11.08
C ILE A 66 3.93 1.43 -11.56
N ALA A 67 3.15 0.52 -10.99
CA ALA A 67 3.23 -0.89 -11.35
C ALA A 67 2.77 -1.09 -12.80
N LYS A 68 3.61 -1.75 -13.61
CA LYS A 68 3.20 -2.24 -14.92
C LYS A 68 2.59 -3.63 -14.74
N ILE A 69 1.28 -3.74 -14.88
CA ILE A 69 0.58 -5.02 -14.76
C ILE A 69 1.01 -5.91 -15.93
N ASN A 70 1.64 -7.05 -15.63
CA ASN A 70 2.08 -8.02 -16.61
C ASN A 70 2.02 -9.44 -16.04
N GLN A 71 1.88 -10.44 -16.92
CA GLN A 71 1.66 -11.83 -16.52
C GLN A 71 2.85 -12.42 -15.76
N LYS A 72 4.09 -12.10 -16.14
CA LYS A 72 5.29 -12.63 -15.50
C LYS A 72 5.32 -12.27 -14.01
N ASP A 73 5.09 -11.00 -13.68
CA ASP A 73 5.10 -10.53 -12.30
C ASP A 73 3.89 -11.08 -11.52
N LEU A 74 2.74 -11.25 -12.17
CA LEU A 74 1.56 -11.87 -11.55
C LEU A 74 1.78 -13.35 -11.22
N ASN A 75 2.48 -14.10 -12.08
CA ASN A 75 2.83 -15.50 -11.80
C ASN A 75 3.76 -15.59 -10.59
N ILE A 76 4.77 -14.72 -10.49
CA ILE A 76 5.64 -14.65 -9.31
C ILE A 76 4.83 -14.36 -8.03
N LEU A 77 3.88 -13.43 -8.09
CA LEU A 77 3.00 -13.15 -6.96
C LEU A 77 2.13 -14.36 -6.60
N GLY A 78 1.62 -15.10 -7.60
CA GLY A 78 0.91 -16.36 -7.42
C GLY A 78 1.73 -17.38 -6.64
N ASP A 79 2.95 -17.66 -7.09
CA ASP A 79 3.87 -18.59 -6.43
C ASP A 79 4.15 -18.19 -4.98
N LEU A 80 4.32 -16.90 -4.70
CA LEU A 80 4.54 -16.38 -3.34
C LEU A 80 3.32 -16.58 -2.43
N LEU A 81 2.11 -16.47 -2.98
CA LEU A 81 0.87 -16.73 -2.26
C LEU A 81 0.67 -18.22 -2.00
N GLU A 82 0.87 -19.07 -3.01
CA GLU A 82 0.75 -20.53 -2.90
C GLU A 82 1.75 -21.11 -1.89
N THR A 83 2.99 -20.64 -1.95
CA THR A 83 4.05 -21.04 -1.00
C THR A 83 3.93 -20.37 0.37
N ARG A 84 2.90 -19.53 0.59
CA ARG A 84 2.64 -18.79 1.83
C ARG A 84 3.77 -17.87 2.30
N LYS A 85 4.74 -17.57 1.42
CA LYS A 85 5.79 -16.57 1.65
C LYS A 85 5.18 -15.16 1.72
N VAL A 86 4.07 -14.94 1.02
CA VAL A 86 3.20 -13.79 1.17
C VAL A 86 1.82 -14.30 1.57
N ARG A 87 1.16 -13.61 2.51
CA ARG A 87 -0.22 -13.91 2.92
C ARG A 87 -1.07 -12.66 2.81
N SER A 88 -2.25 -12.81 2.23
CA SER A 88 -3.25 -11.74 2.25
C SER A 88 -3.82 -11.60 3.65
N ILE A 89 -3.78 -10.39 4.20
CA ILE A 89 -4.49 -10.04 5.42
C ILE A 89 -5.90 -9.61 5.00
N ILE A 90 -6.88 -10.47 5.27
CA ILE A 90 -8.29 -10.18 5.00
C ILE A 90 -8.87 -9.55 6.25
N ASP A 91 -9.43 -8.35 6.08
CA ASP A 91 -10.03 -7.59 7.16
C ASP A 91 -11.48 -8.02 7.38
N ARG A 92 -12.28 -7.93 6.31
CA ARG A 92 -13.69 -8.31 6.31
C ARG A 92 -14.07 -9.04 5.04
N ARG A 93 -15.13 -9.84 5.15
CA ARG A 93 -15.80 -10.49 4.04
C ARG A 93 -17.24 -10.02 4.01
N TYR A 94 -17.73 -9.79 2.80
CA TYR A 94 -19.11 -9.43 2.53
C TYR A 94 -19.63 -10.33 1.41
N SER A 95 -20.93 -10.57 1.38
CA SER A 95 -21.62 -11.12 0.21
C SER A 95 -21.73 -10.06 -0.89
N LEU A 96 -22.14 -10.46 -2.08
CA LEU A 96 -22.43 -9.51 -3.16
C LEU A 96 -23.60 -8.58 -2.79
N ASP A 97 -24.59 -9.07 -2.03
CA ASP A 97 -25.76 -8.28 -1.61
C ASP A 97 -25.37 -7.19 -0.59
N GLU A 98 -24.28 -7.40 0.14
CA GLU A 98 -23.75 -6.47 1.15
C GLU A 98 -22.74 -5.46 0.56
N ILE A 99 -22.65 -5.33 -0.77
CA ILE A 99 -21.66 -4.45 -1.41
C ILE A 99 -21.77 -2.99 -0.97
N GLY A 100 -22.98 -2.51 -0.67
CA GLY A 100 -23.20 -1.17 -0.14
C GLY A 100 -22.50 -0.94 1.20
N GLU A 101 -22.64 -1.88 2.13
CA GLU A 101 -21.97 -1.85 3.43
C GLU A 101 -20.45 -1.99 3.29
N ALA A 102 -20.00 -2.87 2.39
CA ALA A 102 -18.58 -3.04 2.10
C ALA A 102 -17.94 -1.73 1.60
N MET A 103 -18.64 -1.01 0.73
CA MET A 103 -18.18 0.28 0.19
C MET A 103 -18.23 1.39 1.23
N GLN A 104 -19.25 1.41 2.10
CA GLN A 104 -19.31 2.35 3.22
C GLN A 104 -18.13 2.13 4.18
N TYR A 105 -17.90 0.89 4.61
CA TYR A 105 -16.78 0.54 5.50
C TYR A 105 -15.41 0.90 4.90
N LEU A 106 -15.24 0.69 3.59
CA LEU A 106 -14.04 1.13 2.88
C LEU A 106 -13.89 2.66 2.89
N GLY A 107 -14.98 3.38 2.64
CA GLY A 107 -15.03 4.85 2.59
C GLY A 107 -14.70 5.52 3.92
N GLU A 108 -15.02 4.89 5.05
CA GLU A 108 -14.64 5.36 6.39
C GLU A 108 -13.13 5.29 6.66
N GLY A 109 -12.35 4.60 5.80
CA GLY A 109 -10.91 4.45 5.97
C GLY A 109 -10.51 3.49 7.09
N HIS A 110 -11.45 2.72 7.61
CA HIS A 110 -11.23 1.75 8.69
C HIS A 110 -10.58 0.44 8.24
N ALA A 111 -10.47 0.21 6.93
CA ALA A 111 -9.92 -1.00 6.36
C ALA A 111 -8.41 -1.14 6.68
N ARG A 112 -8.05 -2.18 7.45
CA ARG A 112 -6.67 -2.54 7.84
C ARG A 112 -6.05 -3.61 6.92
N GLY A 113 -6.86 -4.20 6.04
CA GLY A 113 -6.45 -5.25 5.11
C GLY A 113 -7.31 -5.24 3.84
N LYS A 114 -7.45 -6.41 3.20
CA LYS A 114 -8.31 -6.59 2.05
C LYS A 114 -9.75 -6.84 2.49
N ILE A 115 -10.69 -6.11 1.89
CA ILE A 115 -12.11 -6.43 1.92
C ILE A 115 -12.37 -7.40 0.77
N VAL A 116 -13.02 -8.52 1.04
CA VAL A 116 -13.33 -9.55 0.04
C VAL A 116 -14.84 -9.62 -0.15
N ILE A 117 -15.28 -9.57 -1.41
CA ILE A 117 -16.67 -9.81 -1.79
C ILE A 117 -16.77 -11.25 -2.28
N THR A 118 -17.67 -12.02 -1.70
CA THR A 118 -17.97 -13.38 -2.13
C THR A 118 -19.06 -13.32 -3.20
N VAL A 119 -18.79 -13.91 -4.36
CA VAL A 119 -19.71 -13.94 -5.51
C VAL A 119 -20.11 -15.39 -5.75
N GLY A 120 -21.42 -15.69 -5.82
CA GLY A 120 -21.94 -17.04 -6.04
C GLY A 120 -22.27 -17.83 -4.76
N SER A 121 -22.65 -19.11 -4.92
CA SER A 121 -23.14 -20.01 -3.88
C SER A 121 -22.09 -20.54 -2.88
N ASP A 122 -20.86 -20.02 -2.93
CA ASP A 122 -19.73 -20.42 -2.08
C ASP A 122 -19.92 -20.08 -0.59
N MET A 123 -20.96 -19.31 -0.24
CA MET A 123 -21.31 -19.00 1.14
C MET A 123 -21.76 -20.24 1.95
N LYS A 124 -22.20 -21.32 1.30
CA LYS A 124 -22.57 -22.58 1.98
C LYS A 124 -21.38 -23.45 2.40
N ASN A 125 -20.21 -23.27 1.76
CA ASN A 125 -19.05 -24.16 1.95
C ASN A 125 -17.90 -23.51 2.74
N MET A 126 -18.06 -22.28 3.21
CA MET A 126 -17.02 -21.61 3.97
C MET A 126 -17.05 -22.07 5.44
N PRO A 127 -15.94 -22.56 6.00
CA PRO A 127 -15.90 -22.96 7.41
C PRO A 127 -16.22 -21.75 8.29
N SER A 128 -17.31 -21.86 9.05
CA SER A 128 -17.67 -20.92 10.09
C SER A 128 -16.55 -20.89 11.12
N ARG A 129 -15.75 -19.82 11.12
CA ARG A 129 -14.89 -19.54 12.28
C ARG A 129 -15.79 -18.99 13.37
N GLY A 130 -16.02 -19.82 14.38
CA GLY A 130 -16.69 -19.44 15.60
C GLY A 130 -16.14 -18.12 16.13
N ARG A 131 -17.05 -17.25 16.56
CA ARG A 131 -16.71 -16.10 17.39
C ARG A 131 -15.97 -16.64 18.61
N SER A 132 -14.66 -16.41 18.69
CA SER A 132 -13.96 -16.47 19.97
C SER A 132 -14.43 -15.28 20.79
N GLN A 133 -15.50 -15.50 21.57
CA GLN A 133 -15.68 -14.80 22.83
C GLN A 133 -14.68 -15.41 23.80
N GLN A 134 -13.68 -14.61 24.20
CA GLN A 134 -13.16 -14.46 25.55
C GLN A 134 -12.09 -13.36 25.51
#